data_AF-A0A7S1G8C1-F1
#
_entry.id   AF-A0A7S1G8C1-F1
#
_cell.length_a   1.000
_cell.length_b   1.000
_cell.length_c   1.000
_cell.angle_alpha   90.00
_cell.angle_beta   90.00
_cell.angle_gamma   90.00
#
_symmetry.space_group_name_H-M   'P 1'
#
loop_
_entity.id
_entity.type
_entity.pdbx_description
1 polymer ?
#
loop_
_entity_poly.entity_id
_entity_poly.type
_entity_poly.pdbx_seq_one_letter_code
_entity_poly.pdbx_strand_id
1 'polypeptide(L)'
;GGPGGPGGRAKPKPPKPSGCPTGNCNTGNMGEVCGHCGTQFCKSCGFSTAGKMRAANVCQSCGGRCLEDAGRDGHEGSAGSSGSNGSSGSSGRSGTSGPSGRSAPAGAVVFVGAGHKSDTLYSISIDGYTLFDEDGDGIFEPLSRVLVRDIAVSNPGKMPLPPGAVLAPAALGFCAIETGAGIAIPPLGPGQGVVLPGPFSLVVGDMPAPGTEPFNAEVTVGCHSMLLGRMYGSGALTGAVQAMWPLRFGEVHGPPSIGYNFPCGPGQTLNFNIDINNISNKAIDPSKVFVRVIVPPALGGGSRDLPVTHPIMPGAKATLTFPITVAAEADLFSQHAWKAELAFKGRPIQFLQRTVKVAAKYAPTDTPGDVLFFVGPQVNLPEFQVWSRILTGLGLSYDLWDVDGNFGASLDTRTNERHEVSWVGRHLNRMLLFPAHAEPVSALLLRSDIVGHLSTGEGSAPV
;
A
#
# COMPACT_ATOMS: atom_id res chain seq x y z
N GLY A 1 -3.46 45.37 8.03
CA GLY A 1 -2.09 44.92 7.78
C GLY A 1 -1.40 44.69 9.11
N GLY A 2 -1.02 43.45 9.39
CA GLY A 2 -0.14 43.05 10.49
C GLY A 2 0.55 41.74 10.05
N PRO A 3 1.86 41.56 10.29
CA PRO A 3 2.63 40.48 9.68
C PRO A 3 2.35 39.14 10.36
N GLY A 4 1.93 38.15 9.56
CA GLY A 4 1.70 36.78 10.00
C GLY A 4 3.01 36.05 10.28
N GLY A 5 3.07 35.39 11.44
CA GLY A 5 4.20 34.53 11.83
C GLY A 5 4.28 33.23 11.03
N PRO A 6 5.44 32.55 11.05
CA PRO A 6 5.70 31.37 10.24
C PRO A 6 4.88 30.16 10.71
N GLY A 7 4.18 29.53 9.75
CA GLY A 7 3.34 28.36 9.98
C GLY A 7 4.12 27.16 10.51
N GLY A 8 3.66 26.63 11.64
CA GLY A 8 4.17 25.38 12.22
C GLY A 8 3.92 24.18 11.31
N ARG A 9 4.93 23.30 11.21
CA ARG A 9 4.82 22.00 10.51
C ARG A 9 3.66 21.17 11.08
N ALA A 10 2.76 20.74 10.19
CA ALA A 10 1.72 19.77 10.54
C ALA A 10 2.35 18.45 10.97
N LYS A 11 2.06 18.01 12.20
CA LYS A 11 2.40 16.65 12.66
C LYS A 11 1.53 15.63 11.91
N PRO A 12 2.08 14.48 11.49
CA PRO A 12 1.29 13.43 10.83
C PRO A 12 0.17 12.93 11.75
N LYS A 13 -1.04 12.80 11.19
CA LYS A 13 -2.20 12.25 11.89
C LYS A 13 -1.99 10.74 12.13
N PRO A 14 -2.24 10.21 13.34
CA PRO A 14 -2.19 8.79 13.59
C PRO A 14 -3.32 8.04 12.83
N PRO A 15 -3.09 6.77 12.44
CA PRO A 15 -4.05 5.97 11.70
C PRO A 15 -5.31 5.64 12.52
N LYS A 16 -6.45 5.46 11.83
CA LYS A 16 -7.73 5.09 12.44
C LYS A 16 -7.67 3.67 13.03
N PRO A 17 -8.28 3.41 14.21
CA PRO A 17 -8.46 2.04 14.71
C PRO A 17 -9.45 1.26 13.84
N SER A 18 -9.03 0.11 13.32
CA SER A 18 -9.92 -0.95 12.82
C SER A 18 -10.47 -1.75 14.02
N GLY A 19 -11.80 -1.86 14.16
CA GLY A 19 -12.43 -2.72 15.18
C GLY A 19 -13.43 -2.06 16.14
N CYS A 20 -13.91 -0.83 15.86
CA CYS A 20 -14.96 -0.17 16.65
C CYS A 20 -16.32 -0.90 16.44
N PRO A 21 -16.90 -1.56 17.47
CA PRO A 21 -18.10 -2.41 17.30
C PRO A 21 -19.37 -1.63 16.95
N THR A 22 -19.34 -0.30 17.08
CA THR A 22 -20.49 0.58 16.80
C THR A 22 -20.40 1.30 15.44
N GLY A 23 -19.30 1.13 14.69
CA GLY A 23 -19.12 1.75 13.37
C GLY A 23 -19.06 3.30 13.37
N ASN A 24 -19.17 3.96 14.52
CA ASN A 24 -19.41 5.41 14.65
C ASN A 24 -18.19 6.22 15.15
N CYS A 25 -16.99 5.64 15.04
CA CYS A 25 -15.72 6.24 15.42
C CYS A 25 -15.14 7.11 14.28
N ASN A 26 -15.82 8.20 13.90
CA ASN A 26 -15.28 9.21 12.98
C ASN A 26 -14.42 10.24 13.72
N THR A 27 -13.61 11.04 13.00
CA THR A 27 -12.65 11.99 13.58
C THR A 27 -13.27 13.05 14.51
N GLY A 28 -14.58 13.26 14.46
CA GLY A 28 -15.31 14.16 15.37
C GLY A 28 -15.70 13.53 16.72
N ASN A 29 -15.52 12.22 16.88
CA ASN A 29 -16.02 11.45 18.04
C ASN A 29 -14.89 10.88 18.93
N MET A 30 -13.68 11.41 18.78
CA MET A 30 -12.54 11.10 19.65
C MET A 30 -12.65 11.91 20.95
N GLY A 31 -12.49 11.23 22.08
CA GLY A 31 -12.59 11.74 23.44
C GLY A 31 -11.25 12.14 24.02
N GLU A 32 -11.21 12.23 25.34
CA GLU A 32 -10.02 12.68 26.08
C GLU A 32 -8.81 11.76 25.84
N VAL A 33 -7.62 12.37 25.91
CA VAL A 33 -6.32 11.71 25.77
C VAL A 33 -5.87 11.28 27.17
N CYS A 34 -5.43 10.03 27.32
CA CYS A 34 -4.77 9.60 28.56
C CYS A 34 -3.57 10.50 28.86
N GLY A 35 -3.61 11.24 29.97
CA GLY A 35 -2.53 12.14 30.40
C GLY A 35 -1.18 11.45 30.65
N HIS A 36 -1.16 10.13 30.83
CA HIS A 36 0.07 9.36 31.05
C HIS A 36 0.74 8.81 29.79
N CYS A 37 -0.02 8.37 28.77
CA CYS A 37 0.55 7.67 27.62
C CYS A 37 0.10 8.22 26.25
N GLY A 38 -0.73 9.26 26.22
CA GLY A 38 -1.17 9.88 24.96
C GLY A 38 -2.20 9.06 24.16
N THR A 39 -2.71 7.97 24.72
CA THR A 39 -3.73 7.14 24.04
C THR A 39 -5.07 7.89 23.97
N GLN A 40 -5.66 8.00 22.79
CA GLN A 40 -6.99 8.59 22.58
C GLN A 40 -8.09 7.52 22.63
N PHE A 41 -9.18 7.82 23.32
CA PHE A 41 -10.35 6.93 23.42
C PHE A 41 -11.54 7.49 22.65
N CYS A 42 -12.38 6.65 22.04
CA CYS A 42 -13.62 7.11 21.45
C CYS A 42 -14.65 7.51 22.52
N LYS A 43 -15.30 8.67 22.39
CA LYS A 43 -16.32 9.17 23.34
C LYS A 43 -17.52 8.23 23.50
N SER A 44 -17.92 7.55 22.42
CA SER A 44 -19.16 6.78 22.39
C SER A 44 -19.01 5.34 22.91
N CYS A 45 -17.82 4.75 22.84
CA CYS A 45 -17.63 3.33 23.19
C CYS A 45 -16.39 3.03 24.06
N GLY A 46 -15.57 4.05 24.39
CA GLY A 46 -14.40 3.89 25.26
C GLY A 46 -13.25 3.06 24.69
N PHE A 47 -13.28 2.75 23.38
CA PHE A 47 -12.24 1.97 22.70
C PHE A 47 -11.10 2.85 22.18
N SER A 48 -9.88 2.32 22.21
CA SER A 48 -8.70 2.86 21.54
C SER A 48 -8.00 1.78 20.72
N THR A 49 -7.06 2.16 19.84
CA THR A 49 -6.13 1.22 19.17
C THR A 49 -5.31 0.38 20.15
N ALA A 50 -5.14 0.85 21.40
CA ALA A 50 -4.34 0.19 22.44
C ALA A 50 -5.19 -0.60 23.47
N GLY A 51 -6.50 -0.77 23.24
CA GLY A 51 -7.41 -1.52 24.12
C GLY A 51 -8.61 -0.72 24.64
N LYS A 52 -9.45 -1.35 25.48
CA LYS A 52 -10.62 -0.74 26.15
C LYS A 52 -10.20 -0.09 27.47
N MET A 53 -10.91 0.95 27.92
CA MET A 53 -10.86 1.33 29.34
C MET A 53 -11.41 0.19 30.21
N ARG A 54 -10.69 -0.14 31.30
CA ARG A 54 -11.20 -1.06 32.33
C ARG A 54 -12.14 -0.32 33.29
N ALA A 55 -12.92 -1.09 34.06
CA ALA A 55 -13.68 -0.54 35.19
C ALA A 55 -12.76 0.30 36.10
N ALA A 56 -13.27 1.43 36.60
CA ALA A 56 -12.55 2.45 37.37
C ALA A 56 -11.57 3.36 36.57
N ASN A 57 -11.88 3.66 35.31
CA ASN A 57 -11.17 4.67 34.49
C ASN A 57 -9.66 4.43 34.35
N VAL A 58 -9.25 3.15 34.29
CA VAL A 58 -7.85 2.74 34.13
C VAL A 58 -7.54 2.48 32.65
N CYS A 59 -6.52 3.16 32.12
CA CYS A 59 -6.02 2.92 30.77
C CYS A 59 -5.40 1.52 30.69
N GLN A 60 -5.89 0.68 29.77
CA GLN A 60 -5.36 -0.67 29.59
C GLN A 60 -3.93 -0.70 29.03
N SER A 61 -3.51 0.35 28.31
CA SER A 61 -2.16 0.45 27.73
C SER A 61 -1.08 0.70 28.79
N CYS A 62 -1.35 1.57 29.77
CA CYS A 62 -0.34 2.00 30.75
C CYS A 62 -0.69 1.76 32.23
N GLY A 63 -1.92 1.32 32.53
CA GLY A 63 -2.39 1.11 33.91
C GLY A 63 -2.68 2.39 34.71
N GLY A 64 -2.55 3.58 34.11
CA GLY A 64 -2.82 4.85 34.77
C GLY A 64 -4.32 5.17 34.90
N ARG A 65 -4.74 5.78 36.01
CA ARG A 65 -6.10 6.32 36.19
C ARG A 65 -6.23 7.62 35.41
N CYS A 66 -7.16 7.69 34.46
CA CYS A 66 -7.21 8.74 33.44
C CYS A 66 -8.24 9.83 33.72
N LEU A 67 -9.07 9.66 34.75
CA LEU A 67 -10.08 10.63 35.17
C LEU A 67 -9.96 10.75 36.69
N GLU A 68 -9.46 11.89 37.16
CA GLU A 68 -9.53 12.25 38.58
C GLU A 68 -10.98 12.60 38.88
N ASP A 69 -11.57 11.95 39.88
CA ASP A 69 -12.92 12.22 40.35
C ASP A 69 -12.97 13.68 40.86
N ALA A 70 -13.61 14.56 40.08
CA ALA A 70 -13.95 15.89 40.54
C ALA A 70 -14.97 15.79 41.69
N GLY A 71 -14.53 16.13 42.90
CA GLY A 71 -15.39 16.38 44.06
C GLY A 71 -15.48 15.22 45.07
N ARG A 72 -14.51 15.13 45.98
CA ARG A 72 -14.69 14.55 47.31
C ARG A 72 -14.44 15.63 48.36
N ASP A 73 -15.45 16.45 48.59
CA ASP A 73 -15.56 17.26 49.80
C ASP A 73 -16.35 16.45 50.84
N GLY A 74 -15.88 16.47 52.09
CA GLY A 74 -16.68 16.12 53.27
C GLY A 74 -16.39 14.76 53.92
N HIS A 75 -15.41 14.72 54.81
CA HIS A 75 -15.39 13.76 55.91
C HIS A 75 -16.58 14.02 56.85
N GLU A 76 -17.54 13.10 56.93
CA GLU A 76 -18.47 13.06 58.06
C GLU A 76 -17.86 12.25 59.21
N GLY A 77 -17.96 12.85 60.41
CA GLY A 77 -17.32 12.40 61.63
C GLY A 77 -17.97 11.17 62.29
N SER A 78 -17.23 10.63 63.25
CA SER A 78 -17.59 9.52 64.12
C SER A 78 -18.90 9.76 64.87
N ALA A 79 -19.89 8.88 64.68
CA ALA A 79 -21.06 8.79 65.54
C ALA A 79 -20.68 8.24 66.92
N GLY A 80 -21.08 8.95 67.97
CA GLY A 80 -20.82 8.63 69.37
C GLY A 80 -21.61 7.44 69.92
N SER A 81 -21.13 6.94 71.05
CA SER A 81 -21.69 5.87 71.86
C SER A 81 -23.15 6.12 72.27
N SER A 82 -24.03 5.19 71.92
CA SER A 82 -25.41 5.12 72.42
C SER A 82 -25.53 4.03 73.49
N GLY A 83 -26.37 4.30 74.49
CA GLY A 83 -26.39 3.68 75.81
C GLY A 83 -26.95 2.26 75.94
N SER A 84 -26.89 1.80 77.18
CA SER A 84 -27.14 0.46 77.69
C SER A 84 -28.53 -0.14 77.42
N ASN A 85 -28.51 -1.46 77.26
CA ASN A 85 -29.61 -2.40 77.01
C ASN A 85 -30.85 -2.20 77.92
N GLY A 86 -32.01 -2.05 77.29
CA GLY A 86 -33.33 -2.37 77.87
C GLY A 86 -33.81 -3.72 77.34
N SER A 87 -34.40 -4.54 78.23
CA SER A 87 -34.83 -5.92 78.00
C SER A 87 -35.77 -6.09 76.81
N SER A 88 -35.34 -6.89 75.84
CA SER A 88 -36.17 -7.32 74.71
C SER A 88 -37.28 -8.26 75.20
N GLY A 89 -38.53 -7.82 75.09
CA GLY A 89 -39.69 -8.69 75.19
C GLY A 89 -39.68 -9.72 74.05
N SER A 90 -40.14 -10.93 74.35
CA SER A 90 -40.20 -12.06 73.43
C SER A 90 -40.96 -11.72 72.13
N SER A 91 -40.26 -11.73 71.00
CA SER A 91 -40.88 -11.66 69.69
C SER A 91 -41.69 -12.95 69.46
N GLY A 92 -42.98 -12.80 69.14
CA GLY A 92 -43.86 -13.92 68.83
C GLY A 92 -43.33 -14.76 67.66
N ARG A 93 -43.67 -16.06 67.67
CA ARG A 93 -43.31 -17.03 66.62
C ARG A 93 -43.52 -16.44 65.22
N SER A 94 -42.46 -16.39 64.43
CA SER A 94 -42.54 -16.12 63.00
C SER A 94 -43.48 -17.14 62.35
N GLY A 95 -44.53 -16.67 61.67
CA GLY A 95 -45.39 -17.53 60.88
C GLY A 95 -44.56 -18.24 59.80
N THR A 96 -44.80 -19.54 59.60
CA THR A 96 -44.22 -20.30 58.51
C THR A 96 -44.54 -19.64 57.19
N SER A 97 -43.52 -19.28 56.40
CA SER A 97 -43.70 -18.84 55.02
C SER A 97 -44.54 -19.87 54.28
N GLY A 98 -45.65 -19.42 53.68
CA GLY A 98 -46.43 -20.28 52.81
C GLY A 98 -45.54 -20.88 51.72
N PRO A 99 -45.82 -22.10 51.24
CA PRO A 99 -45.03 -22.73 50.20
C PRO A 99 -44.94 -21.79 48.98
N SER A 100 -43.72 -21.59 48.47
CA SER A 100 -43.48 -20.84 47.25
C SER A 100 -44.38 -21.41 46.15
N GLY A 101 -45.28 -20.58 45.61
CA GLY A 101 -46.14 -20.99 44.50
C GLY A 101 -45.26 -21.54 43.36
N ARG A 102 -45.63 -22.70 42.81
CA ARG A 102 -44.94 -23.23 41.62
C ARG A 102 -44.97 -22.18 40.52
N SER A 103 -43.81 -21.78 40.03
CA SER A 103 -43.73 -21.00 38.79
C SER A 103 -44.51 -21.76 37.72
N ALA A 104 -45.44 -21.07 37.05
CA ALA A 104 -46.16 -21.67 35.93
C ALA A 104 -45.14 -22.15 34.87
N PRO A 105 -45.44 -23.25 34.14
CA PRO A 105 -44.62 -23.63 32.99
C PRO A 105 -44.44 -22.42 32.09
N ALA A 106 -43.22 -22.18 31.61
CA ALA A 106 -42.98 -21.11 30.64
C ALA A 106 -43.96 -21.27 29.48
N GLY A 107 -44.72 -20.21 29.18
CA GLY A 107 -45.66 -20.24 28.06
C GLY A 107 -44.92 -20.53 26.76
N ALA A 108 -45.42 -21.48 25.98
CA ALA A 108 -44.89 -21.78 24.65
C ALA A 108 -45.58 -20.89 23.62
N VAL A 109 -44.80 -20.20 22.78
CA VAL A 109 -45.32 -19.52 21.59
C VAL A 109 -45.36 -20.54 20.46
N VAL A 110 -46.54 -20.77 19.89
CA VAL A 110 -46.72 -21.64 18.73
C VAL A 110 -47.26 -20.81 17.57
N PHE A 111 -46.53 -20.81 16.46
CA PHE A 111 -46.96 -20.22 15.22
C PHE A 111 -47.81 -21.22 14.46
N VAL A 112 -48.98 -20.77 13.99
CA VAL A 112 -49.93 -21.59 13.23
C VAL A 112 -50.16 -20.91 11.88
N GLY A 113 -49.89 -21.64 10.80
CA GLY A 113 -50.16 -21.24 9.42
C GLY A 113 -51.02 -22.30 8.72
N ALA A 114 -51.29 -22.10 7.43
CA ALA A 114 -52.13 -23.00 6.62
C ALA A 114 -51.58 -24.45 6.62
N GLY A 115 -52.02 -25.27 7.57
CA GLY A 115 -51.62 -26.67 7.72
C GLY A 115 -50.32 -26.91 8.51
N HIS A 116 -49.67 -25.89 9.06
CA HIS A 116 -48.39 -26.04 9.77
C HIS A 116 -48.42 -25.41 11.17
N LYS A 117 -47.80 -26.10 12.13
CA LYS A 117 -47.60 -25.63 13.50
C LYS A 117 -46.13 -25.78 13.87
N SER A 118 -45.55 -24.72 14.43
CA SER A 118 -44.13 -24.69 14.77
C SER A 118 -43.86 -23.75 15.95
N ASP A 119 -42.79 -24.03 16.69
CA ASP A 119 -42.23 -23.13 17.71
C ASP A 119 -41.37 -21.98 17.12
N THR A 120 -41.07 -22.04 15.82
CA THR A 120 -40.25 -21.07 15.08
C THR A 120 -40.85 -20.75 13.72
N LEU A 121 -40.75 -19.49 13.29
CA LEU A 121 -41.19 -19.04 11.96
C LEU A 121 -40.27 -19.57 10.85
N TYR A 122 -40.62 -19.27 9.61
CA TYR A 122 -39.70 -19.39 8.47
C TYR A 122 -38.53 -18.41 8.67
N SER A 123 -37.41 -18.68 8.02
CA SER A 123 -36.28 -17.76 7.95
C SER A 123 -35.72 -17.81 6.53
N ILE A 124 -35.02 -16.77 6.11
CA ILE A 124 -34.27 -16.79 4.85
C ILE A 124 -32.80 -16.73 5.21
N SER A 125 -32.06 -17.74 4.77
CA SER A 125 -30.61 -17.79 4.82
C SER A 125 -30.07 -17.71 3.39
N ILE A 126 -29.09 -16.85 3.17
CA ILE A 126 -28.30 -16.86 1.93
C ILE A 126 -27.04 -17.63 2.25
N ASP A 127 -26.92 -18.81 1.67
CA ASP A 127 -25.91 -19.79 2.05
C ASP A 127 -24.61 -19.61 1.25
N GLY A 128 -24.70 -19.03 0.05
CA GLY A 128 -23.56 -18.83 -0.84
C GLY A 128 -23.96 -18.21 -2.18
N TYR A 129 -22.96 -17.75 -2.93
CA TYR A 129 -23.08 -17.37 -4.33
C TYR A 129 -21.71 -17.47 -5.01
N THR A 130 -21.71 -17.43 -6.34
CA THR A 130 -20.50 -17.42 -7.16
C THR A 130 -20.36 -16.06 -7.84
N LEU A 131 -19.14 -15.53 -7.85
CA LEU A 131 -18.79 -14.30 -8.56
C LEU A 131 -18.07 -14.64 -9.86
N PHE A 132 -18.48 -13.99 -10.93
CA PHE A 132 -17.85 -14.08 -12.24
C PHE A 132 -17.46 -12.70 -12.71
N ASP A 133 -16.24 -12.55 -13.23
CA ASP A 133 -15.81 -11.37 -13.96
C ASP A 133 -16.44 -11.35 -15.36
N GLU A 134 -16.63 -10.15 -15.91
CA GLU A 134 -17.38 -9.95 -17.15
C GLU A 134 -16.75 -10.64 -18.37
N ASP A 135 -15.43 -10.65 -18.44
CA ASP A 135 -14.68 -11.20 -19.55
C ASP A 135 -14.07 -12.57 -19.27
N GLY A 136 -14.19 -13.13 -18.06
CA GLY A 136 -13.73 -14.47 -17.71
C GLY A 136 -12.21 -14.62 -17.74
N ASP A 137 -11.46 -13.55 -17.52
CA ASP A 137 -10.00 -13.56 -17.35
C ASP A 137 -9.57 -13.71 -15.88
N GLY A 138 -10.51 -13.76 -14.95
CA GLY A 138 -10.27 -13.94 -13.52
C GLY A 138 -9.79 -12.69 -12.79
N ILE A 139 -9.84 -11.52 -13.45
CA ILE A 139 -9.49 -10.22 -12.88
C ILE A 139 -10.73 -9.33 -12.86
N PHE A 140 -11.05 -8.79 -11.69
CA PHE A 140 -12.11 -7.79 -11.56
C PHE A 140 -11.54 -6.40 -11.87
N GLU A 141 -11.69 -5.93 -13.11
CA GLU A 141 -11.16 -4.62 -13.49
C GLU A 141 -11.98 -3.46 -12.92
N PRO A 142 -11.37 -2.29 -12.65
CA PRO A 142 -12.12 -1.05 -12.41
C PRO A 142 -13.10 -0.76 -13.55
N LEU A 143 -14.32 -0.35 -13.20
CA LEU A 143 -15.44 -0.12 -14.13
C LEU A 143 -15.97 -1.35 -14.89
N SER A 144 -15.44 -2.55 -14.64
CA SER A 144 -16.01 -3.79 -15.21
C SER A 144 -17.21 -4.27 -14.40
N ARG A 145 -18.01 -5.14 -15.02
CA ARG A 145 -19.13 -5.79 -14.36
C ARG A 145 -18.68 -7.01 -13.56
N VAL A 146 -19.19 -7.11 -12.34
CA VAL A 146 -19.17 -8.32 -11.52
C VAL A 146 -20.54 -8.98 -11.62
N LEU A 147 -20.57 -10.21 -12.10
CA LEU A 147 -21.78 -11.01 -12.23
C LEU A 147 -21.93 -11.91 -11.01
N VAL A 148 -23.06 -11.79 -10.31
CA VAL A 148 -23.39 -12.69 -9.19
C VAL A 148 -24.36 -13.76 -9.68
N ARG A 149 -23.99 -15.03 -9.52
CA ARG A 149 -24.77 -16.19 -9.97
C ARG A 149 -24.80 -17.29 -8.92
N ASP A 150 -25.62 -18.30 -9.19
CA ASP A 150 -25.72 -19.53 -8.39
C ASP A 150 -25.97 -19.24 -6.91
N ILE A 151 -26.93 -18.36 -6.63
CA ILE A 151 -27.19 -17.88 -5.28
C ILE A 151 -27.99 -18.94 -4.53
N ALA A 152 -27.34 -19.61 -3.59
CA ALA A 152 -27.94 -20.62 -2.74
C ALA A 152 -28.72 -19.94 -1.61
N VAL A 153 -30.00 -20.25 -1.54
CA VAL A 153 -30.91 -19.74 -0.51
C VAL A 153 -31.63 -20.90 0.15
N SER A 154 -31.72 -20.88 1.48
CA SER A 154 -32.46 -21.89 2.24
C SER A 154 -33.43 -21.28 3.25
N ASN A 155 -34.41 -22.11 3.63
CA ASN A 155 -35.31 -21.84 4.74
C ASN A 155 -34.96 -22.74 5.92
N PRO A 156 -34.07 -22.32 6.84
CA PRO A 156 -33.74 -23.10 8.03
C PRO A 156 -34.86 -23.08 9.09
N GLY A 157 -35.93 -22.31 8.87
CA GLY A 157 -37.09 -22.26 9.74
C GLY A 157 -37.94 -23.53 9.67
N LYS A 158 -38.82 -23.70 10.65
CA LYS A 158 -39.73 -24.86 10.75
C LYS A 158 -41.11 -24.62 10.11
N MET A 159 -41.33 -23.43 9.54
CA MET A 159 -42.53 -23.09 8.76
C MET A 159 -42.16 -22.88 7.29
N PRO A 160 -43.08 -23.12 6.34
CA PRO A 160 -42.83 -22.77 4.93
C PRO A 160 -42.64 -21.27 4.73
N LEU A 161 -41.73 -20.91 3.81
CA LEU A 161 -41.48 -19.55 3.40
C LEU A 161 -42.65 -19.02 2.56
N PRO A 162 -43.29 -17.90 2.94
CA PRO A 162 -44.40 -17.35 2.18
C PRO A 162 -43.95 -16.82 0.81
N PRO A 163 -44.85 -16.79 -0.19
CA PRO A 163 -44.56 -16.17 -1.47
C PRO A 163 -44.30 -14.67 -1.32
N GLY A 164 -43.49 -14.11 -2.24
CA GLY A 164 -43.14 -12.69 -2.24
C GLY A 164 -41.83 -12.36 -1.50
N ALA A 165 -41.08 -13.38 -1.09
CA ALA A 165 -39.68 -13.21 -0.72
C ALA A 165 -38.85 -12.88 -1.97
N VAL A 166 -37.95 -11.92 -1.85
CA VAL A 166 -37.14 -11.38 -2.94
C VAL A 166 -35.70 -11.25 -2.49
N LEU A 167 -34.76 -11.62 -3.35
CA LEU A 167 -33.34 -11.39 -3.17
C LEU A 167 -32.92 -10.13 -3.94
N ALA A 168 -32.29 -9.17 -3.28
CA ALA A 168 -31.86 -7.92 -3.90
C ALA A 168 -30.32 -7.75 -3.81
N PRO A 169 -29.68 -7.13 -4.82
CA PRO A 169 -28.28 -6.74 -4.75
C PRO A 169 -28.03 -5.77 -3.59
N ALA A 170 -26.87 -5.88 -2.96
CA ALA A 170 -26.32 -4.88 -2.05
C ALA A 170 -24.92 -4.48 -2.55
N ALA A 171 -24.77 -3.24 -2.99
CA ALA A 171 -23.45 -2.68 -3.24
C ALA A 171 -22.88 -2.10 -1.93
N LEU A 172 -21.67 -2.53 -1.57
CA LEU A 172 -20.93 -2.02 -0.42
C LEU A 172 -19.53 -1.62 -0.87
N GLY A 173 -19.03 -0.50 -0.36
CA GLY A 173 -17.67 -0.04 -0.66
C GLY A 173 -17.50 0.41 -2.12
N PHE A 174 -16.49 -0.14 -2.79
CA PHE A 174 -16.02 0.28 -4.12
C PHE A 174 -16.81 -0.38 -5.27
N CYS A 175 -18.14 -0.40 -5.18
CA CYS A 175 -19.02 -0.90 -6.24
C CYS A 175 -20.35 -0.13 -6.28
N ALA A 176 -21.01 -0.17 -7.44
CA ALA A 176 -22.35 0.35 -7.65
C ALA A 176 -23.25 -0.75 -8.25
N ILE A 177 -24.54 -0.75 -7.89
CA ILE A 177 -25.51 -1.65 -8.53
C ILE A 177 -25.80 -1.08 -9.92
N GLU A 178 -25.60 -1.89 -10.96
CA GLU A 178 -25.84 -1.46 -12.34
C GLU A 178 -27.14 -2.06 -12.87
N THR A 179 -27.29 -3.38 -12.78
CA THR A 179 -28.49 -4.08 -13.27
C THR A 179 -28.95 -5.10 -12.25
N GLY A 180 -30.24 -5.11 -11.93
CA GLY A 180 -30.81 -6.15 -11.06
C GLY A 180 -32.14 -5.74 -10.46
N ALA A 181 -33.24 -6.22 -11.05
CA ALA A 181 -34.47 -6.34 -10.29
C ALA A 181 -34.27 -7.40 -9.20
N GLY A 182 -34.97 -7.27 -8.08
CA GLY A 182 -34.95 -8.32 -7.07
C GLY A 182 -35.42 -9.65 -7.65
N ILE A 183 -34.71 -10.73 -7.34
CA ILE A 183 -35.00 -12.09 -7.81
C ILE A 183 -36.03 -12.71 -6.86
N ALA A 184 -37.20 -13.10 -7.36
CA ALA A 184 -38.20 -13.77 -6.54
C ALA A 184 -37.65 -15.12 -6.03
N ILE A 185 -37.72 -15.32 -4.71
CA ILE A 185 -37.39 -16.59 -4.08
C ILE A 185 -38.67 -17.46 -4.15
N PRO A 186 -38.62 -18.67 -4.72
CA PRO A 186 -39.78 -19.54 -4.77
C PRO A 186 -40.19 -19.98 -3.34
N PRO A 187 -41.43 -20.41 -3.12
CA PRO A 187 -41.83 -20.98 -1.83
C PRO A 187 -40.91 -22.14 -1.42
N LEU A 188 -40.39 -22.10 -0.19
CA LEU A 188 -39.50 -23.11 0.36
C LEU A 188 -40.12 -23.73 1.61
N GLY A 189 -40.27 -25.06 1.63
CA GLY A 189 -40.66 -25.80 2.83
C GLY A 189 -39.58 -25.72 3.93
N PRO A 190 -39.91 -26.21 5.15
CA PRO A 190 -38.94 -26.29 6.24
C PRO A 190 -37.68 -27.09 5.84
N GLY A 191 -36.50 -26.49 6.04
CA GLY A 191 -35.21 -27.10 5.72
C GLY A 191 -34.87 -27.22 4.23
N GLN A 192 -35.73 -26.71 3.34
CA GLN A 192 -35.48 -26.74 1.90
C GLN A 192 -34.59 -25.58 1.46
N GLY A 193 -33.84 -25.80 0.38
CA GLY A 193 -33.06 -24.78 -0.30
C GLY A 193 -33.20 -24.82 -1.81
N VAL A 194 -32.81 -23.73 -2.46
CA VAL A 194 -32.85 -23.55 -3.91
C VAL A 194 -31.63 -22.75 -4.36
N VAL A 195 -31.13 -23.05 -5.56
CA VAL A 195 -30.11 -22.24 -6.23
C VAL A 195 -30.79 -21.36 -7.26
N LEU A 196 -30.68 -20.05 -7.08
CA LEU A 196 -31.21 -19.07 -8.02
C LEU A 196 -30.12 -18.76 -9.06
N PRO A 197 -30.44 -18.77 -10.37
CA PRO A 197 -29.41 -18.66 -11.40
C PRO A 197 -28.64 -17.32 -11.35
N GLY A 198 -29.28 -16.24 -10.86
CA GLY A 198 -28.77 -14.88 -11.09
C GLY A 198 -28.77 -14.55 -12.60
N PRO A 199 -28.63 -13.29 -13.02
CA PRO A 199 -27.67 -12.39 -12.40
C PRO A 199 -28.22 -10.99 -12.15
N PHE A 200 -27.87 -10.42 -10.99
CA PHE A 200 -27.68 -8.98 -10.93
C PHE A 200 -26.20 -8.68 -11.14
N SER A 201 -25.92 -7.58 -11.82
CA SER A 201 -24.57 -7.08 -12.06
C SER A 201 -24.29 -5.89 -11.16
N LEU A 202 -23.08 -5.88 -10.62
CA LEU A 202 -22.50 -4.71 -9.98
C LEU A 202 -21.39 -4.19 -10.88
N VAL A 203 -21.13 -2.89 -10.86
CA VAL A 203 -19.98 -2.28 -11.52
C VAL A 203 -18.96 -1.92 -10.46
N VAL A 204 -17.71 -2.32 -10.68
CA VAL A 204 -16.58 -1.93 -9.82
C VAL A 204 -16.37 -0.42 -9.95
N GLY A 205 -16.08 0.26 -8.84
CA GLY A 205 -15.80 1.70 -8.81
C GLY A 205 -14.65 2.10 -9.76
N ASP A 206 -14.62 3.38 -10.13
CA ASP A 206 -13.50 3.91 -10.92
C ASP A 206 -12.25 4.07 -10.05
N MET A 207 -11.10 3.80 -10.66
CA MET A 207 -9.80 3.88 -10.01
C MET A 207 -9.46 5.34 -9.64
N PRO A 208 -8.77 5.59 -8.51
CA PRO A 208 -8.10 6.86 -8.28
C PRO A 208 -7.00 7.13 -9.34
N ALA A 209 -6.34 8.29 -9.26
CA ALA A 209 -5.20 8.58 -10.13
C ALA A 209 -4.14 7.46 -10.04
N PRO A 210 -3.53 7.04 -11.17
CA PRO A 210 -2.57 5.94 -11.20
C PRO A 210 -1.37 6.25 -10.32
N GLY A 211 -0.85 5.22 -9.64
CA GLY A 211 0.30 5.27 -8.74
C GLY A 211 1.55 4.58 -9.27
N THR A 212 2.61 4.55 -8.46
CA THR A 212 3.80 3.72 -8.72
C THR A 212 3.55 2.24 -8.47
N GLU A 213 2.73 1.95 -7.46
CA GLU A 213 2.31 0.59 -7.13
C GLU A 213 1.15 0.15 -8.03
N PRO A 214 1.05 -1.16 -8.36
CA PRO A 214 -0.12 -1.69 -9.04
C PRO A 214 -1.40 -1.39 -8.26
N PHE A 215 -2.46 -1.00 -8.96
CA PHE A 215 -3.77 -0.81 -8.32
C PHE A 215 -4.29 -2.13 -7.78
N ASN A 216 -4.66 -2.13 -6.50
CA ASN A 216 -5.27 -3.26 -5.83
C ASN A 216 -6.26 -2.73 -4.78
N ALA A 217 -7.54 -3.03 -4.94
CA ALA A 217 -8.60 -2.59 -4.03
C ALA A 217 -9.57 -3.73 -3.73
N GLU A 218 -9.98 -3.86 -2.47
CA GLU A 218 -11.01 -4.81 -2.09
C GLU A 218 -12.40 -4.29 -2.48
N VAL A 219 -13.15 -5.10 -3.21
CA VAL A 219 -14.54 -4.84 -3.61
C VAL A 219 -15.44 -5.78 -2.84
N THR A 220 -16.37 -5.22 -2.07
CA THR A 220 -17.37 -6.00 -1.33
C THR A 220 -18.66 -6.09 -2.13
N VAL A 221 -18.97 -7.29 -2.60
CA VAL A 221 -20.24 -7.60 -3.25
C VAL A 221 -21.16 -8.22 -2.22
N GLY A 222 -22.44 -7.88 -2.26
CA GLY A 222 -23.41 -8.48 -1.36
C GLY A 222 -24.78 -8.65 -1.97
N CYS A 223 -25.59 -9.42 -1.27
CA CYS A 223 -27.00 -9.56 -1.55
C CYS A 223 -27.77 -9.67 -0.24
N HIS A 224 -29.02 -9.21 -0.26
CA HIS A 224 -29.89 -9.28 0.90
C HIS A 224 -31.28 -9.81 0.54
N SER A 225 -31.93 -10.49 1.47
CA SER A 225 -33.30 -10.96 1.34
C SER A 225 -34.29 -9.95 1.90
N MET A 226 -35.37 -9.75 1.17
CA MET A 226 -36.50 -8.93 1.52
C MET A 226 -37.77 -9.75 1.51
N LEU A 227 -38.67 -9.47 2.45
CA LEU A 227 -40.03 -9.97 2.45
C LEU A 227 -40.98 -8.79 2.62
N LEU A 228 -41.94 -8.64 1.70
CA LEU A 228 -42.90 -7.53 1.71
C LEU A 228 -42.22 -6.15 1.80
N GLY A 229 -41.12 -5.96 1.07
CA GLY A 229 -40.39 -4.69 1.02
C GLY A 229 -39.54 -4.37 2.27
N ARG A 230 -39.40 -5.31 3.21
CA ARG A 230 -38.54 -5.15 4.40
C ARG A 230 -37.41 -6.18 4.39
N MET A 231 -36.22 -5.78 4.83
CA MET A 231 -35.14 -6.73 5.09
C MET A 231 -35.61 -7.77 6.11
N TYR A 232 -35.34 -9.04 5.83
CA TYR A 232 -35.83 -10.15 6.63
C TYR A 232 -34.79 -11.26 6.76
N GLY A 233 -34.69 -11.82 7.98
CA GLY A 233 -33.78 -12.92 8.31
C GLY A 233 -32.33 -12.47 8.54
N SER A 234 -31.43 -13.45 8.64
CA SER A 234 -29.98 -13.24 8.58
C SER A 234 -29.48 -13.06 7.15
N GLY A 235 -30.39 -12.96 6.18
CA GLY A 235 -30.09 -13.05 4.76
C GLY A 235 -29.47 -11.78 4.22
N ALA A 236 -28.37 -11.31 4.79
CA ALA A 236 -27.40 -10.51 4.07
C ALA A 236 -26.10 -11.33 3.99
N LEU A 237 -25.66 -11.63 2.78
CA LEU A 237 -24.39 -12.29 2.55
C LEU A 237 -23.50 -11.35 1.76
N THR A 238 -22.28 -11.15 2.25
CA THR A 238 -21.25 -10.33 1.61
C THR A 238 -20.02 -11.17 1.31
N GLY A 239 -19.35 -10.85 0.23
CA GLY A 239 -18.15 -11.50 -0.27
C GLY A 239 -17.22 -10.43 -0.80
N ALA A 240 -15.92 -10.67 -0.68
CA ALA A 240 -14.89 -9.73 -1.09
C ALA A 240 -14.08 -10.31 -2.24
N VAL A 241 -13.80 -9.48 -3.25
CA VAL A 241 -12.87 -9.79 -4.34
C VAL A 241 -11.87 -8.66 -4.49
N GLN A 242 -10.70 -8.95 -5.06
CA GLN A 242 -9.70 -7.93 -5.34
C GLN A 242 -9.93 -7.38 -6.74
N ALA A 243 -10.10 -6.07 -6.85
CA ALA A 243 -10.10 -5.35 -8.10
C ALA A 243 -8.69 -4.89 -8.45
N MET A 244 -8.25 -5.24 -9.66
CA MET A 244 -6.93 -4.92 -10.18
C MET A 244 -6.97 -4.81 -11.70
N TRP A 245 -5.92 -4.27 -12.31
CA TRP A 245 -5.75 -4.31 -13.76
C TRP A 245 -5.03 -5.60 -14.19
N PRO A 246 -5.30 -6.15 -15.39
CA PRO A 246 -4.68 -7.39 -15.84
C PRO A 246 -3.19 -7.22 -16.21
N LEU A 247 -2.69 -5.98 -16.22
CA LEU A 247 -1.32 -5.63 -16.57
C LEU A 247 -0.66 -4.85 -15.43
N ARG A 248 0.64 -5.08 -15.27
CA ARG A 248 1.51 -4.28 -14.40
C ARG A 248 2.91 -4.16 -14.98
N PHE A 249 3.63 -3.12 -14.59
CA PHE A 249 5.06 -3.07 -14.85
C PHE A 249 5.79 -4.23 -14.17
N GLY A 250 6.79 -4.77 -14.87
CA GLY A 250 7.78 -5.69 -14.34
C GLY A 250 9.09 -4.96 -14.05
N GLU A 251 10.20 -5.64 -14.34
CA GLU A 251 11.52 -5.08 -14.19
C GLU A 251 11.82 -4.06 -15.30
N VAL A 252 12.59 -3.03 -14.94
CA VAL A 252 13.15 -2.07 -15.90
C VAL A 252 14.63 -2.35 -15.98
N HIS A 253 15.08 -2.79 -17.15
CA HIS A 253 16.48 -3.04 -17.44
C HIS A 253 17.06 -1.82 -18.15
N GLY A 254 18.32 -1.51 -17.85
CA GLY A 254 19.10 -0.52 -18.57
C GLY A 254 20.54 -1.00 -18.69
N PRO A 255 21.47 -0.13 -19.14
CA PRO A 255 22.90 -0.42 -19.08
C PRO A 255 23.29 -0.90 -17.69
N PRO A 256 24.26 -1.84 -17.56
CA PRO A 256 24.58 -2.48 -16.29
C PRO A 256 25.27 -1.52 -15.31
N SER A 257 24.58 -0.54 -14.75
CA SER A 257 25.11 0.33 -13.70
C SER A 257 24.94 -0.31 -12.34
N ILE A 258 26.04 -0.49 -11.62
CA ILE A 258 26.02 -0.89 -10.23
C ILE A 258 25.59 0.33 -9.41
N GLY A 259 24.35 0.35 -8.93
CA GLY A 259 23.91 1.34 -7.94
C GLY A 259 23.22 2.59 -8.51
N TYR A 260 21.93 2.69 -8.20
CA TYR A 260 21.03 3.85 -8.13
C TYR A 260 20.90 4.87 -9.27
N ASN A 261 21.77 4.96 -10.28
CA ASN A 261 21.54 5.77 -11.47
C ASN A 261 22.32 5.23 -12.68
N PHE A 262 21.73 5.24 -13.87
CA PHE A 262 22.43 4.83 -15.09
C PHE A 262 23.41 5.94 -15.53
N PRO A 263 24.73 5.70 -15.52
CA PRO A 263 25.72 6.67 -15.94
C PRO A 263 25.75 6.74 -17.46
N CYS A 264 25.71 7.95 -17.99
CA CYS A 264 25.75 8.19 -19.43
C CYS A 264 26.46 9.50 -19.71
N GLY A 265 27.42 9.49 -20.63
CA GLY A 265 28.11 10.71 -21.04
C GLY A 265 27.20 11.64 -21.86
N PRO A 266 27.50 12.95 -21.90
CA PRO A 266 26.82 13.86 -22.82
C PRO A 266 26.88 13.37 -24.27
N GLY A 267 25.75 13.45 -24.98
CA GLY A 267 25.61 12.97 -26.36
C GLY A 267 25.49 11.45 -26.53
N GLN A 268 25.62 10.66 -25.46
CA GLN A 268 25.48 9.20 -25.54
C GLN A 268 24.01 8.77 -25.47
N THR A 269 23.72 7.64 -26.12
CA THR A 269 22.39 7.02 -26.12
C THR A 269 22.40 5.73 -25.32
N LEU A 270 21.46 5.61 -24.38
CA LEU A 270 21.21 4.40 -23.61
C LEU A 270 19.94 3.72 -24.11
N ASN A 271 19.96 2.39 -24.21
CA ASN A 271 18.76 1.61 -24.46
C ASN A 271 18.21 1.06 -23.15
N PHE A 272 16.93 1.31 -22.89
CA PHE A 272 16.18 0.80 -21.75
C PHE A 272 15.18 -0.24 -22.22
N ASN A 273 14.95 -1.25 -21.38
CA ASN A 273 13.90 -2.26 -21.57
C ASN A 273 12.91 -2.19 -20.41
N ILE A 274 11.62 -2.08 -20.71
CA ILE A 274 10.55 -2.16 -19.70
C ILE A 274 9.78 -3.46 -19.90
N ASP A 275 9.72 -4.27 -18.85
CA ASP A 275 8.87 -5.45 -18.83
C ASP A 275 7.43 -5.06 -18.44
N ILE A 276 6.46 -5.69 -19.10
CA ILE A 276 5.03 -5.62 -18.80
C ILE A 276 4.55 -7.04 -18.54
N ASN A 277 3.98 -7.30 -17.38
CA ASN A 277 3.50 -8.61 -16.98
C ASN A 277 1.99 -8.70 -17.16
N ASN A 278 1.51 -9.76 -17.82
CA ASN A 278 0.10 -10.12 -17.83
C ASN A 278 -0.19 -11.06 -16.66
N ILE A 279 -1.10 -10.63 -15.77
CA ILE A 279 -1.52 -11.41 -14.59
C ILE A 279 -2.90 -12.04 -14.75
N SER A 280 -3.59 -11.83 -15.87
CA SER A 280 -4.89 -12.44 -16.12
C SER A 280 -4.78 -13.81 -16.77
N ASN A 281 -5.90 -14.53 -16.80
CA ASN A 281 -6.03 -15.85 -17.42
C ASN A 281 -6.27 -15.77 -18.94
N LYS A 282 -6.27 -14.57 -19.54
CA LYS A 282 -6.46 -14.36 -20.98
C LYS A 282 -5.30 -13.63 -21.62
N ALA A 283 -5.09 -13.91 -22.91
CA ALA A 283 -4.13 -13.16 -23.70
C ALA A 283 -4.60 -11.72 -23.87
N ILE A 284 -3.69 -10.77 -23.70
CA ILE A 284 -3.97 -9.35 -23.86
C ILE A 284 -3.73 -8.91 -25.29
N ASP A 285 -4.76 -8.29 -25.88
CA ASP A 285 -4.70 -7.69 -27.21
C ASP A 285 -3.70 -6.51 -27.23
N PRO A 286 -2.70 -6.52 -28.13
CA PRO A 286 -1.69 -5.47 -28.23
C PRO A 286 -2.27 -4.08 -28.47
N SER A 287 -3.40 -3.97 -29.17
CA SER A 287 -4.05 -2.70 -29.47
C SER A 287 -4.62 -1.99 -28.23
N LYS A 288 -4.80 -2.74 -27.13
CA LYS A 288 -5.31 -2.21 -25.86
C LYS A 288 -4.21 -1.74 -24.93
N VAL A 289 -2.93 -1.92 -25.28
CA VAL A 289 -1.79 -1.66 -24.39
C VAL A 289 -0.78 -0.75 -25.06
N PHE A 290 -0.36 0.27 -24.35
CA PHE A 290 0.84 1.03 -24.71
C PHE A 290 1.55 1.53 -23.47
N VAL A 291 2.85 1.81 -23.63
CA VAL A 291 3.65 2.49 -22.61
C VAL A 291 4.03 3.86 -23.13
N ARG A 292 3.60 4.92 -22.47
CA ARG A 292 4.02 6.28 -22.78
C ARG A 292 5.26 6.63 -21.99
N VAL A 293 6.38 6.84 -22.66
CA VAL A 293 7.62 7.30 -22.05
C VAL A 293 7.73 8.81 -22.20
N ILE A 294 7.94 9.51 -21.10
CA ILE A 294 8.11 10.95 -21.00
C ILE A 294 9.53 11.23 -20.54
N VAL A 295 10.27 11.96 -21.38
CA VAL A 295 11.70 12.21 -21.21
C VAL A 295 11.94 13.72 -21.09
N PRO A 296 12.68 14.20 -20.08
CA PRO A 296 12.98 15.62 -19.93
C PRO A 296 13.96 16.11 -21.00
N PRO A 297 14.04 17.44 -21.27
CA PRO A 297 14.91 18.01 -22.31
C PRO A 297 16.39 17.58 -22.21
N ALA A 298 16.94 17.50 -21.01
CA ALA A 298 18.33 17.07 -20.78
C ALA A 298 18.61 15.61 -21.19
N LEU A 299 17.55 14.82 -21.40
CA LEU A 299 17.58 13.43 -21.87
C LEU A 299 17.02 13.30 -23.30
N GLY A 300 17.05 14.39 -24.07
CA GLY A 300 16.57 14.45 -25.47
C GLY A 300 15.15 14.98 -25.61
N GLY A 301 14.39 15.06 -24.51
CA GLY A 301 13.06 15.65 -24.48
C GLY A 301 11.97 14.82 -25.16
N GLY A 302 10.72 15.16 -24.85
CA GLY A 302 9.55 14.67 -25.56
C GLY A 302 8.80 13.53 -24.87
N SER A 303 7.78 13.05 -25.58
CA SER A 303 6.94 11.93 -25.17
C SER A 303 6.78 10.97 -26.33
N ARG A 304 6.87 9.67 -26.07
CA ARG A 304 6.74 8.62 -27.07
C ARG A 304 5.86 7.50 -26.56
N ASP A 305 4.92 7.06 -27.38
CA ASP A 305 4.12 5.87 -27.12
C ASP A 305 4.85 4.65 -27.71
N LEU A 306 5.07 3.64 -26.86
CA LEU A 306 5.67 2.36 -27.20
C LEU A 306 4.54 1.33 -27.35
N PRO A 307 4.20 0.92 -28.58
CA PRO A 307 3.16 -0.07 -28.80
C PRO A 307 3.66 -1.47 -28.44
N VAL A 308 2.78 -2.29 -27.89
CA VAL A 308 2.99 -3.73 -27.83
C VAL A 308 2.72 -4.30 -29.23
N THR A 309 3.58 -5.17 -29.74
CA THR A 309 3.48 -5.70 -31.11
C THR A 309 2.85 -7.09 -31.19
N HIS A 310 2.87 -7.85 -30.10
CA HIS A 310 2.38 -9.23 -30.04
C HIS A 310 1.52 -9.45 -28.80
N PRO A 311 0.49 -10.31 -28.86
CA PRO A 311 -0.36 -10.59 -27.71
C PRO A 311 0.47 -11.05 -26.50
N ILE A 312 0.13 -10.53 -25.31
CA ILE A 312 0.79 -10.93 -24.07
C ILE A 312 0.01 -12.11 -23.49
N MET A 313 0.55 -13.32 -23.60
CA MET A 313 -0.11 -14.54 -23.12
C MET A 313 -0.33 -14.54 -21.60
N PRO A 314 -1.27 -15.32 -21.05
CA PRO A 314 -1.49 -15.44 -19.61
C PRO A 314 -0.20 -15.78 -18.86
N GLY A 315 0.12 -15.04 -17.81
CA GLY A 315 1.34 -15.21 -17.02
C GLY A 315 2.65 -14.86 -17.74
N ALA A 316 2.61 -14.46 -19.01
CA ALA A 316 3.78 -14.06 -19.78
C ALA A 316 4.13 -12.58 -19.57
N LYS A 317 5.31 -12.21 -20.07
CA LYS A 317 5.77 -10.82 -20.11
C LYS A 317 6.07 -10.35 -21.53
N ALA A 318 5.82 -9.08 -21.79
CA ALA A 318 6.32 -8.38 -22.97
C ALA A 318 7.41 -7.40 -22.56
N THR A 319 8.47 -7.30 -23.36
CA THR A 319 9.60 -6.39 -23.12
C THR A 319 9.62 -5.33 -24.20
N LEU A 320 9.58 -4.06 -23.79
CA LEU A 320 9.61 -2.91 -24.70
C LEU A 320 10.96 -2.20 -24.61
N THR A 321 11.65 -2.06 -25.73
CA THR A 321 12.94 -1.35 -25.81
C THR A 321 12.75 0.08 -26.31
N PHE A 322 13.41 1.04 -25.67
CA PHE A 322 13.46 2.43 -26.13
C PHE A 322 14.79 3.11 -25.81
N PRO A 323 15.26 4.00 -26.69
CA PRO A 323 16.47 4.78 -26.46
C PRO A 323 16.17 6.05 -25.64
N ILE A 324 17.15 6.47 -24.84
CA ILE A 324 17.26 7.80 -24.24
C ILE A 324 18.63 8.38 -24.64
N THR A 325 18.66 9.60 -25.17
CA THR A 325 19.91 10.28 -25.56
C THR A 325 20.17 11.43 -24.62
N VAL A 326 21.29 11.41 -23.90
CA VAL A 326 21.68 12.54 -23.04
C VAL A 326 22.08 13.72 -23.93
N ALA A 327 21.56 14.90 -23.62
CA ALA A 327 21.90 16.12 -24.36
C ALA A 327 23.42 16.37 -24.32
N ALA A 328 23.98 16.89 -25.41
CA ALA A 328 25.43 17.13 -25.51
C ALA A 328 25.89 18.22 -24.54
N GLU A 329 24.98 19.13 -24.21
CA GLU A 329 25.13 20.25 -23.28
C GLU A 329 24.73 19.92 -21.84
N ALA A 330 24.38 18.66 -21.53
CA ALA A 330 23.98 18.29 -20.19
C ALA A 330 25.15 18.42 -19.19
N ASP A 331 24.89 19.04 -18.04
CA ASP A 331 25.89 19.20 -16.99
C ASP A 331 26.32 17.85 -16.42
N LEU A 332 27.63 17.65 -16.24
CA LEU A 332 28.15 16.44 -15.59
C LEU A 332 27.60 16.31 -14.15
N PHE A 333 27.25 15.09 -13.76
CA PHE A 333 26.68 14.71 -12.47
C PHE A 333 25.29 15.30 -12.18
N SER A 334 24.65 15.90 -13.18
CA SER A 334 23.22 16.18 -13.14
C SER A 334 22.42 14.88 -13.14
N GLN A 335 21.26 14.91 -12.49
CA GLN A 335 20.36 13.77 -12.39
C GLN A 335 19.02 14.15 -13.02
N HIS A 336 18.57 13.31 -13.95
CA HIS A 336 17.35 13.55 -14.71
C HIS A 336 16.44 12.33 -14.63
N ALA A 337 15.21 12.58 -14.18
CA ALA A 337 14.20 11.54 -14.09
C ALA A 337 13.40 11.46 -15.39
N TRP A 338 13.23 10.25 -15.92
CA TRP A 338 12.25 9.95 -16.95
C TRP A 338 11.09 9.15 -16.34
N LYS A 339 9.92 9.25 -16.95
CA LYS A 339 8.68 8.61 -16.49
C LYS A 339 8.15 7.68 -17.58
N ALA A 340 7.62 6.53 -17.20
CA ALA A 340 6.81 5.70 -18.09
C ALA A 340 5.42 5.50 -17.50
N GLU A 341 4.38 5.62 -18.32
CA GLU A 341 2.99 5.40 -17.98
C GLU A 341 2.48 4.17 -18.74
N LEU A 342 2.08 3.13 -18.01
CA LEU A 342 1.41 1.98 -18.58
C LEU A 342 -0.06 2.34 -18.77
N ALA A 343 -0.55 2.20 -19.99
CA ALA A 343 -1.94 2.43 -20.32
C ALA A 343 -2.60 1.15 -20.83
N PHE A 344 -3.84 0.93 -20.38
CA PHE A 344 -4.68 -0.18 -20.79
C PHE A 344 -6.08 0.33 -21.16
N LYS A 345 -6.62 -0.15 -22.29
CA LYS A 345 -7.92 0.31 -22.83
C LYS A 345 -8.02 1.85 -22.93
N GLY A 346 -6.91 2.50 -23.28
CA GLY A 346 -6.83 3.96 -23.42
C GLY A 346 -6.70 4.75 -22.09
N ARG A 347 -6.56 4.07 -20.95
CA ARG A 347 -6.45 4.71 -19.62
C ARG A 347 -5.09 4.43 -18.99
N PRO A 348 -4.44 5.41 -18.34
CA PRO A 348 -3.22 5.16 -17.58
C PRO A 348 -3.55 4.38 -16.31
N ILE A 349 -2.90 3.24 -16.10
CA ILE A 349 -3.16 2.31 -14.99
C ILE A 349 -2.05 2.24 -13.96
N GLN A 350 -0.81 2.57 -14.36
CA GLN A 350 0.36 2.59 -13.49
C GLN A 350 1.40 3.53 -14.09
N PHE A 351 2.26 4.14 -13.27
CA PHE A 351 3.46 4.80 -13.77
C PHE A 351 4.71 4.29 -13.04
N LEU A 352 5.87 4.45 -13.67
CA LEU A 352 7.16 4.27 -13.02
C LEU A 352 8.07 5.45 -13.34
N GLN A 353 9.09 5.65 -12.52
CA GLN A 353 10.07 6.70 -12.69
C GLN A 353 11.47 6.14 -12.43
N ARG A 354 12.43 6.51 -13.28
CA ARG A 354 13.84 6.17 -13.12
C ARG A 354 14.69 7.40 -13.37
N THR A 355 15.87 7.40 -12.76
CA THR A 355 16.81 8.51 -12.85
C THR A 355 18.05 8.07 -13.61
N VAL A 356 18.51 8.95 -14.50
CA VAL A 356 19.77 8.86 -15.24
C VAL A 356 20.70 9.91 -14.67
N LYS A 357 21.95 9.52 -14.40
CA LYS A 357 23.00 10.44 -13.96
C LYS A 357 23.91 10.69 -15.15
N VAL A 358 24.16 11.96 -15.47
CA VAL A 358 25.13 12.32 -16.51
C VAL A 358 26.51 12.06 -15.94
N ALA A 359 27.25 11.11 -16.50
CA ALA A 359 28.54 10.67 -15.99
C ALA A 359 29.68 11.21 -16.84
N ALA A 360 30.83 11.46 -16.22
CA ALA A 360 32.03 11.79 -16.97
C ALA A 360 32.59 10.53 -17.64
N LYS A 361 32.80 10.57 -18.96
CA LYS A 361 33.60 9.54 -19.64
C LYS A 361 35.07 9.82 -19.38
N TYR A 362 35.81 8.83 -18.88
CA TYR A 362 37.26 8.98 -18.78
C TYR A 362 37.86 9.06 -20.18
N ALA A 363 38.40 10.22 -20.52
CA ALA A 363 38.99 10.53 -21.80
C ALA A 363 40.34 11.22 -21.56
N PRO A 364 41.39 10.43 -21.26
CA PRO A 364 42.61 11.01 -20.73
C PRO A 364 43.43 11.72 -21.81
N THR A 365 43.97 12.89 -21.47
CA THR A 365 44.82 13.73 -22.34
C THR A 365 46.30 13.42 -22.19
N ASP A 366 47.12 13.65 -23.21
CA ASP A 366 48.57 13.32 -23.23
C ASP A 366 49.30 13.76 -21.96
N THR A 367 48.97 14.94 -21.44
CA THR A 367 49.40 15.39 -20.13
C THR A 367 48.34 15.05 -19.08
N PRO A 368 48.65 14.18 -18.09
CA PRO A 368 47.72 13.91 -16.99
C PRO A 368 47.55 15.15 -16.12
N GLY A 369 46.34 15.34 -15.57
CA GLY A 369 46.07 16.39 -14.60
C GLY A 369 46.91 16.24 -13.32
N ASP A 370 46.98 17.31 -12.53
CA ASP A 370 47.62 17.30 -11.20
C ASP A 370 46.86 16.41 -10.21
N VAL A 371 45.58 16.20 -10.47
CA VAL A 371 44.65 15.42 -9.63
C VAL A 371 43.86 14.44 -10.49
N LEU A 372 43.76 13.19 -10.05
CA LEU A 372 42.72 12.28 -10.50
C LEU A 372 41.59 12.30 -9.48
N PHE A 373 40.45 12.87 -9.88
CA PHE A 373 39.28 12.98 -9.03
C PHE A 373 38.33 11.81 -9.26
N PHE A 374 38.22 10.94 -8.26
CA PHE A 374 37.29 9.82 -8.27
C PHE A 374 35.89 10.28 -7.86
N VAL A 375 34.93 10.00 -8.71
CA VAL A 375 33.52 10.32 -8.49
C VAL A 375 32.70 9.04 -8.55
N GLY A 376 31.69 8.94 -7.70
CA GLY A 376 30.81 7.77 -7.61
C GLY A 376 29.34 8.17 -7.52
N PRO A 377 28.44 7.25 -7.14
CA PRO A 377 26.99 7.47 -7.22
C PRO A 377 26.49 8.55 -6.24
N GLN A 378 27.26 8.78 -5.18
CA GLN A 378 27.02 9.81 -4.17
C GLN A 378 27.32 11.24 -4.66
N VAL A 379 28.20 11.43 -5.65
CA VAL A 379 28.61 12.76 -6.10
C VAL A 379 27.54 13.31 -7.04
N ASN A 380 26.93 14.44 -6.64
CA ASN A 380 25.95 15.18 -7.43
C ASN A 380 26.55 16.48 -7.99
N LEU A 381 25.81 17.14 -8.88
CA LEU A 381 26.25 18.39 -9.53
C LEU A 381 26.69 19.49 -8.53
N PRO A 382 25.92 19.85 -7.47
CA PRO A 382 26.37 20.82 -6.49
C PRO A 382 27.71 20.48 -5.83
N GLU A 383 27.90 19.23 -5.44
CA GLU A 383 29.15 18.78 -4.82
C GLU A 383 30.32 18.83 -5.81
N PHE A 384 30.10 18.33 -7.03
CA PHE A 384 31.09 18.39 -8.10
C PHE A 384 31.51 19.84 -8.39
N GLN A 385 30.57 20.78 -8.43
CA GLN A 385 30.87 22.20 -8.62
C GLN A 385 31.73 22.77 -7.50
N VAL A 386 31.53 22.35 -6.25
CA VAL A 386 32.37 22.77 -5.11
C VAL A 386 33.79 22.25 -5.28
N TRP A 387 33.97 20.96 -5.57
CA TRP A 387 35.29 20.38 -5.80
C TRP A 387 36.00 21.02 -6.99
N SER A 388 35.30 21.21 -8.11
CA SER A 388 35.82 21.91 -9.29
C SER A 388 36.31 23.32 -8.94
N ARG A 389 35.52 24.10 -8.18
CA ARG A 389 35.94 25.44 -7.72
C ARG A 389 37.15 25.40 -6.79
N ILE A 390 37.24 24.44 -5.89
CA ILE A 390 38.40 24.29 -5.00
C ILE A 390 39.66 24.00 -5.82
N LEU A 391 39.61 23.00 -6.70
CA LEU A 391 40.77 22.59 -7.51
C LEU A 391 41.24 23.71 -8.44
N THR A 392 40.32 24.34 -9.16
CA THR A 392 40.62 25.48 -10.03
C THR A 392 41.12 26.71 -9.27
N GLY A 393 40.55 26.99 -8.09
CA GLY A 393 41.00 28.09 -7.22
C GLY A 393 42.41 27.89 -6.66
N LEU A 394 42.86 26.64 -6.53
CA LEU A 394 44.24 26.28 -6.19
C LEU A 394 45.16 26.22 -7.42
N GLY A 395 44.64 26.47 -8.62
CA GLY A 395 45.40 26.36 -9.87
C GLY A 395 45.75 24.93 -10.27
N LEU A 396 45.02 23.93 -9.75
CA LEU A 396 45.23 22.51 -10.07
C LEU A 396 44.39 22.08 -11.27
N SER A 397 45.03 21.42 -12.22
CA SER A 397 44.33 20.68 -13.29
C SER A 397 43.86 19.32 -12.77
N TYR A 398 42.75 18.79 -13.29
CA TYR A 398 42.24 17.49 -12.85
C TYR A 398 41.59 16.67 -13.96
N ASP A 399 41.76 15.35 -13.87
CA ASP A 399 41.03 14.35 -14.65
C ASP A 399 39.91 13.74 -13.81
N LEU A 400 38.86 13.23 -14.45
CA LEU A 400 37.70 12.61 -13.77
C LEU A 400 37.65 11.11 -14.01
N TRP A 401 37.61 10.33 -12.92
CA TRP A 401 37.28 8.91 -12.98
C TRP A 401 35.91 8.66 -12.35
N ASP A 402 34.88 8.53 -13.20
CA ASP A 402 33.55 8.12 -12.73
C ASP A 402 33.49 6.60 -12.57
N VAL A 403 33.42 6.17 -11.32
CA VAL A 403 33.37 4.75 -10.93
C VAL A 403 32.10 4.09 -11.43
N ASP A 404 30.97 4.81 -11.47
CA ASP A 404 29.73 4.28 -12.03
C ASP A 404 29.88 4.17 -13.55
N GLY A 405 30.36 5.26 -14.18
CA GLY A 405 30.49 5.36 -15.63
C GLY A 405 31.46 4.36 -16.24
N ASN A 406 32.53 4.01 -15.51
CA ASN A 406 33.51 3.02 -15.93
C ASN A 406 33.24 1.62 -15.36
N PHE A 407 32.17 1.43 -14.59
CA PHE A 407 31.81 0.16 -13.93
C PHE A 407 32.91 -0.37 -12.98
N GLY A 408 33.61 0.51 -12.27
CA GLY A 408 34.68 0.13 -11.37
C GLY A 408 35.78 1.19 -11.26
N ALA A 409 36.75 0.92 -10.38
CA ALA A 409 37.92 1.79 -10.19
C ALA A 409 39.19 1.16 -10.80
N SER A 410 39.62 0.00 -10.31
CA SER A 410 40.78 -0.72 -10.86
C SER A 410 40.39 -1.73 -11.95
N LEU A 411 39.27 -2.43 -11.75
CA LEU A 411 38.74 -3.47 -12.62
C LEU A 411 37.30 -3.14 -12.99
N ASP A 412 36.90 -3.51 -14.21
CA ASP A 412 35.50 -3.54 -14.59
C ASP A 412 34.81 -4.64 -13.79
N THR A 413 33.90 -4.25 -12.91
CA THR A 413 33.16 -5.13 -12.00
C THR A 413 32.28 -6.17 -12.71
N ARG A 414 32.00 -6.00 -14.01
CA ARG A 414 31.18 -6.92 -14.80
C ARG A 414 32.02 -8.04 -15.39
N THR A 415 33.24 -7.73 -15.83
CA THR A 415 34.16 -8.70 -16.47
C THR A 415 35.24 -9.19 -15.50
N ASN A 416 35.45 -8.46 -14.41
CA ASN A 416 36.58 -8.60 -13.49
C ASN A 416 37.95 -8.44 -14.18
N GLU A 417 37.99 -7.72 -15.31
CA GLU A 417 39.20 -7.42 -16.08
C GLU A 417 39.62 -5.97 -15.90
N ARG A 418 40.89 -5.67 -16.20
CA ARG A 418 41.39 -4.29 -16.15
C ARG A 418 40.76 -3.48 -17.29
N HIS A 419 40.41 -2.23 -17.00
CA HIS A 419 39.87 -1.32 -18.03
C HIS A 419 40.86 -1.15 -19.17
N GLU A 420 40.38 -1.24 -20.42
CA GLU A 420 41.19 -1.00 -21.64
C GLU A 420 41.83 0.39 -21.60
N VAL A 421 41.06 1.40 -21.20
CA VAL A 421 41.53 2.75 -20.90
C VAL A 421 41.52 2.96 -19.39
N SER A 422 42.65 2.69 -18.74
CA SER A 422 42.80 2.76 -17.28
C SER A 422 43.54 4.02 -16.82
N TRP A 423 43.24 4.49 -15.61
CA TRP A 423 44.00 5.54 -14.93
C TRP A 423 45.34 5.04 -14.36
N VAL A 424 45.47 3.73 -14.16
CA VAL A 424 46.62 3.12 -13.49
C VAL A 424 47.87 3.31 -14.34
N GLY A 425 48.94 3.81 -13.71
CA GLY A 425 50.21 4.12 -14.38
C GLY A 425 50.23 5.47 -15.11
N ARG A 426 49.09 6.16 -15.28
CA ARG A 426 49.04 7.48 -15.92
C ARG A 426 49.26 8.62 -14.94
N HIS A 427 48.70 8.47 -13.74
CA HIS A 427 48.69 9.50 -12.70
C HIS A 427 49.83 9.33 -11.68
N LEU A 428 50.95 8.70 -12.04
CA LEU A 428 52.05 8.41 -11.12
C LEU A 428 52.54 9.66 -10.38
N ASN A 429 52.66 9.56 -9.05
CA ASN A 429 53.05 10.65 -8.17
C ASN A 429 52.12 11.89 -8.23
N ARG A 430 50.89 11.75 -8.74
CA ARG A 430 49.85 12.79 -8.72
C ARG A 430 48.87 12.55 -7.57
N MET A 431 48.07 13.57 -7.25
CA MET A 431 47.08 13.45 -6.17
C MET A 431 45.91 12.57 -6.63
N LEU A 432 45.59 11.53 -5.86
CA LEU A 432 44.31 10.84 -5.99
C LEU A 432 43.33 11.45 -4.98
N LEU A 433 42.23 11.99 -5.48
CA LEU A 433 41.21 12.63 -4.64
C LEU A 433 39.97 11.76 -4.54
N PHE A 434 39.59 11.42 -3.30
CA PHE A 434 38.38 10.68 -2.96
C PHE A 434 37.52 11.51 -2.00
N PRO A 435 36.25 11.80 -2.30
CA PRO A 435 35.34 12.38 -1.31
C PRO A 435 35.18 11.41 -0.12
N ALA A 436 35.21 11.91 1.11
CA ALA A 436 35.22 11.05 2.30
C ALA A 436 33.95 10.16 2.44
N HIS A 437 32.81 10.62 1.92
CA HIS A 437 31.56 9.84 1.86
C HIS A 437 31.50 8.88 0.66
N ALA A 438 32.56 8.80 -0.16
CA ALA A 438 32.72 7.86 -1.26
C ALA A 438 33.31 6.51 -0.81
N GLU A 439 32.94 6.04 0.38
CA GLU A 439 33.45 4.77 0.96
C GLU A 439 33.39 3.56 0.01
N PRO A 440 32.41 3.42 -0.92
CA PRO A 440 32.41 2.31 -1.89
C PRO A 440 33.60 2.33 -2.86
N VAL A 441 34.17 3.51 -3.16
CA VAL A 441 35.18 3.65 -4.21
C VAL A 441 36.52 3.08 -3.80
N SER A 442 36.94 3.29 -2.54
CA SER A 442 38.22 2.77 -2.05
C SER A 442 38.24 1.24 -2.00
N ALA A 443 37.09 0.60 -1.78
CA ALA A 443 36.93 -0.85 -1.83
C ALA A 443 37.08 -1.43 -3.25
N LEU A 444 36.90 -0.62 -4.29
CA LEU A 444 37.03 -1.02 -5.70
C LEU A 444 38.45 -0.85 -6.26
N LEU A 445 39.37 -0.34 -5.45
CA LEU A 445 40.79 -0.20 -5.81
C LEU A 445 41.56 -1.45 -5.42
N LEU A 446 42.35 -1.96 -6.37
CA LEU A 446 43.35 -2.97 -6.06
C LEU A 446 44.50 -2.34 -5.27
N ARG A 447 44.91 -3.00 -4.18
CA ARG A 447 46.06 -2.56 -3.37
C ARG A 447 47.33 -2.40 -4.21
N SER A 448 47.54 -3.28 -5.19
CA SER A 448 48.68 -3.20 -6.12
C SER A 448 48.69 -1.92 -6.94
N ASP A 449 47.52 -1.39 -7.32
CA ASP A 449 47.42 -0.17 -8.12
C ASP A 449 47.74 1.06 -7.28
N ILE A 450 47.31 1.07 -6.01
CA ILE A 450 47.66 2.13 -5.05
C ILE A 450 49.17 2.10 -4.76
N VAL A 451 49.74 0.92 -4.52
CA VAL A 451 51.19 0.77 -4.29
C VAL A 451 51.94 1.22 -5.54
N GLY A 452 51.53 0.78 -6.73
CA GLY A 452 52.13 1.18 -8.00
C GLY A 452 52.07 2.69 -8.27
N HIS A 453 50.97 3.33 -7.86
CA HIS A 453 50.79 4.79 -7.95
C HIS A 453 51.77 5.56 -7.05
N LEU A 454 52.05 5.03 -5.86
CA LEU A 454 52.92 5.66 -4.86
C LEU A 454 54.39 5.29 -5.01
N SER A 455 54.70 4.13 -5.59
CA SER A 455 56.07 3.73 -5.87
C SER A 455 56.60 4.59 -6.99
N THR A 456 57.36 5.62 -6.63
CA THR A 456 58.20 6.37 -7.57
C THR A 456 59.01 5.36 -8.36
N GLY A 457 58.92 5.43 -9.70
CA GLY A 457 59.86 4.73 -10.57
C GLY A 457 61.26 5.32 -10.46
N GLU A 458 61.88 5.24 -9.28
CA GLU A 458 63.34 5.33 -9.17
C GLU A 458 63.90 3.97 -9.56
N GLY A 459 64.00 3.71 -10.88
CA GLY A 459 64.92 2.68 -11.38
C GLY A 459 64.42 1.58 -12.32
N SER A 460 63.37 1.77 -13.12
CA SER A 460 63.18 0.92 -14.31
C SER A 460 63.36 1.72 -15.60
N ALA A 461 64.61 1.74 -16.07
CA ALA A 461 64.86 1.75 -17.50
C ALA A 461 64.15 0.54 -18.15
N PRO A 462 63.72 0.62 -19.41
CA PRO A 462 62.98 -0.46 -20.06
C PRO A 462 63.83 -1.74 -20.09
N VAL A 463 63.22 -2.86 -19.70
CA VAL A 463 63.68 -4.24 -19.98
C VAL A 463 62.61 -4.92 -20.82
#